data_AF-A0A8R2FER4-F1
#
_entry.id   AF-A0A8R2FER4-F1
#
_cell.length_a   1.000
_cell.length_b   1.000
_cell.length_c   1.000
_cell.angle_alpha   90.00
_cell.angle_beta   90.00
_cell.angle_gamma   90.00
#
_symmetry.space_group_name_H-M   'P 1'
#
loop_
_entity.id
_entity.type
_entity.pdbx_description
1 polymer ?
#
loop_
_entity_poly.entity_id
_entity_poly.type
_entity_poly.pdbx_seq_one_letter_code
_entity_poly.pdbx_strand_id
1 'polypeptide(L)'
;MSLNLIYWSDPALWIINNFTQDYLSIHGFSQNVSSMNFSKSKRPYIKSQKGINKTYYRYFNLSYLQVTLKDGEKLKRDFLMYSESKGVIFCCPCLLFGNKSAFATTGFSNWKKAEERILEHTNSSKHRSNILKMKDRGNTLGRIENNHVRQVEVQHTYWINVLKRVVAVVKSLPSRGLAFRGTASKIGCNNNGNFLMALELLAEFDPFLSNHLETYGNPGKGNTSYISYNVYEQFISIMSRQVLNTIIQEVKASRYFSISVDSTPDISHIDQLSFCVRYINNKGEPVERF
;
A
#
# COMPACT_ATOMS: atom_id res chain seq x y z
N MET A 1 -6.29 -4.89 11.96
CA MET A 1 -6.91 -6.24 12.05
C MET A 1 -5.85 -7.28 11.77
N SER A 2 -5.28 -7.85 12.83
CA SER A 2 -4.33 -8.95 12.81
C SER A 2 -5.07 -10.26 12.47
N LEU A 3 -5.30 -10.52 11.18
CA LEU A 3 -5.79 -11.82 10.72
C LEU A 3 -4.67 -12.87 10.89
N ASN A 4 -4.68 -13.52 12.05
CA ASN A 4 -4.15 -14.85 12.37
C ASN A 4 -3.02 -15.38 11.46
N LEU A 5 -1.78 -14.97 11.74
CA LEU A 5 -0.55 -15.63 11.26
C LEU A 5 -0.50 -17.14 11.58
N ILE A 6 -1.32 -17.62 12.51
CA ILE A 6 -1.35 -19.01 13.00
C ILE A 6 -1.96 -19.99 11.97
N TYR A 7 -2.86 -19.55 11.07
CA TYR A 7 -3.48 -20.47 10.10
C TYR A 7 -2.55 -20.88 8.95
N TRP A 8 -1.54 -20.06 8.65
CA TRP A 8 -0.66 -20.28 7.51
C TRP A 8 0.53 -21.19 7.83
N SER A 9 0.74 -21.54 9.11
CA SER A 9 1.89 -22.34 9.51
C SER A 9 1.71 -23.85 9.40
N ASP A 10 0.46 -24.35 9.40
CA ASP A 10 0.16 -25.78 9.29
C ASP A 10 -0.71 -26.09 8.04
N PRO A 11 -0.16 -26.77 7.02
CA PRO A 11 -0.91 -27.08 5.81
C PRO A 11 -2.13 -27.96 6.00
N ALA A 12 -2.21 -28.74 7.07
CA ALA A 12 -3.36 -29.60 7.30
C ALA A 12 -4.62 -28.80 7.69
N LEU A 13 -4.47 -27.54 8.09
CA LEU A 13 -5.55 -26.64 8.52
C LEU A 13 -6.00 -25.69 7.41
N TRP A 14 -5.36 -25.72 6.24
CA TRP A 14 -5.69 -24.80 5.15
C TRP A 14 -7.03 -25.13 4.52
N ILE A 15 -7.85 -24.09 4.32
CA ILE A 15 -9.09 -24.16 3.54
C ILE A 15 -8.73 -23.82 2.09
N ILE A 16 -8.60 -24.83 1.23
CA ILE A 16 -8.16 -24.63 -0.15
C ILE A 16 -9.28 -24.01 -0.98
N ASN A 17 -9.14 -22.73 -1.29
CA ASN A 17 -10.00 -21.94 -2.16
C ASN A 17 -9.16 -21.00 -3.04
N ASN A 18 -9.81 -20.26 -3.96
CA ASN A 18 -9.11 -19.32 -4.84
C ASN A 18 -8.25 -18.31 -4.07
N PHE A 19 -8.76 -17.76 -2.96
CA PHE A 19 -8.02 -16.81 -2.13
C PHE A 19 -6.70 -17.41 -1.59
N THR A 20 -6.76 -18.61 -1.00
CA THR A 20 -5.54 -19.27 -0.50
C THR A 20 -4.55 -19.62 -1.62
N GLN A 21 -5.05 -20.02 -2.79
CA GLN A 21 -4.21 -20.30 -3.96
C GLN A 21 -3.53 -19.03 -4.46
N ASP A 22 -4.24 -17.90 -4.53
CA ASP A 22 -3.70 -16.60 -4.93
C ASP A 22 -2.63 -16.13 -3.94
N TYR A 23 -3.00 -16.06 -2.65
CA TYR A 23 -2.11 -15.58 -1.59
C TYR A 23 -0.79 -16.34 -1.53
N LEU A 24 -0.85 -17.68 -1.48
CA LEU A 24 0.35 -18.52 -1.40
C LEU A 24 1.16 -18.52 -2.70
N SER A 25 0.53 -18.26 -3.85
CA SER A 25 1.25 -18.13 -5.13
C SER A 25 2.00 -16.80 -5.24
N ILE A 26 1.51 -15.73 -4.60
CA ILE A 26 2.14 -14.40 -4.60
C ILE A 26 3.22 -14.32 -3.51
N HIS A 27 2.87 -14.71 -2.28
CA HIS A 27 3.71 -14.48 -1.10
C HIS A 27 4.59 -15.68 -0.71
N GLY A 28 4.35 -16.85 -1.31
CA GLY A 28 5.03 -18.09 -0.93
C GLY A 28 4.55 -18.64 0.41
N PHE A 29 5.34 -19.55 0.99
CA PHE A 29 5.05 -20.19 2.28
C PHE A 29 6.34 -20.52 3.03
N SER A 30 6.22 -20.64 4.35
CA SER A 30 7.32 -21.02 5.23
C SER A 30 7.27 -22.52 5.54
N GLN A 31 8.44 -23.16 5.63
CA GLN A 31 8.54 -24.56 6.05
C GLN A 31 8.54 -24.72 7.59
N ASN A 32 8.54 -23.62 8.33
CA ASN A 32 8.48 -23.53 9.80
C ASN A 32 9.45 -24.48 10.53
N VAL A 33 10.70 -24.53 10.07
CA VAL A 33 11.65 -25.59 10.44
C VAL A 33 12.38 -25.30 11.76
N SER A 34 12.49 -24.03 12.16
CA SER A 34 13.39 -23.57 13.22
C SER A 34 12.88 -23.75 14.66
N SER A 35 11.59 -24.06 14.87
CA SER A 35 10.99 -24.14 16.21
C SER A 35 10.09 -25.37 16.43
N MET A 36 10.05 -26.34 15.51
CA MET A 36 9.06 -27.42 15.53
C MET A 36 9.55 -28.69 16.27
N ASN A 37 8.65 -29.25 17.09
CA ASN A 37 8.84 -30.54 17.76
C ASN A 37 8.28 -31.68 16.88
N PHE A 38 9.15 -32.57 16.39
CA PHE A 38 8.75 -33.68 15.52
C PHE A 38 8.18 -34.91 16.25
N SER A 39 7.89 -34.84 17.55
CA SER A 39 7.32 -35.96 18.32
C SER A 39 6.05 -36.55 17.70
N LYS A 40 5.16 -35.71 17.15
CA LYS A 40 3.92 -36.12 16.48
C LYS A 40 4.13 -36.90 15.17
N SER A 41 5.35 -36.87 14.62
CA SER A 41 5.71 -37.65 13.43
C SER A 41 5.99 -39.13 13.73
N LYS A 42 5.96 -39.58 15.00
CA LYS A 42 6.25 -40.98 15.35
C LYS A 42 5.40 -41.97 14.55
N ARG A 43 6.03 -42.95 13.90
CA ARG A 43 5.35 -44.06 13.20
C ARG A 43 5.95 -45.41 13.58
N PRO A 44 5.13 -46.44 13.89
CA PRO A 44 5.60 -47.78 14.20
C PRO A 44 5.93 -48.57 12.93
N TYR A 45 6.97 -49.39 13.00
CA TYR A 45 7.39 -50.31 11.94
C TYR A 45 7.76 -51.65 12.54
N ILE A 46 7.46 -52.73 11.82
CA ILE A 46 7.78 -54.09 12.26
C ILE A 46 8.99 -54.58 11.46
N LYS A 47 9.97 -55.13 12.17
CA LYS A 47 11.07 -55.92 11.58
C LYS A 47 10.93 -57.35 12.06
N SER A 48 10.77 -58.28 11.14
CA SER A 48 10.81 -59.71 11.45
C SER A 48 12.23 -60.21 11.32
N GLN A 49 12.76 -60.86 12.36
CA GLN A 49 14.08 -61.48 12.32
C GLN A 49 14.01 -62.81 13.08
N LYS A 50 14.31 -63.91 12.39
CA LYS A 50 14.23 -65.29 12.93
C LYS A 50 12.86 -65.61 13.57
N GLY A 51 11.76 -65.20 12.93
CA GLY A 51 10.39 -65.46 13.41
C GLY A 51 9.89 -64.54 14.54
N ILE A 52 10.75 -63.66 15.09
CA ILE A 52 10.36 -62.70 16.12
C ILE A 52 10.09 -61.34 15.47
N ASN A 53 8.89 -60.80 15.71
CA ASN A 53 8.51 -59.46 15.26
C ASN A 53 8.91 -58.41 16.31
N LYS A 54 9.85 -57.54 15.97
CA LYS A 54 10.22 -56.38 16.80
C LYS A 54 9.65 -55.10 16.21
N THR A 55 8.92 -54.35 17.03
CA THR A 55 8.43 -53.01 16.67
C THR A 55 9.51 -51.98 16.97
N TYR A 56 9.80 -51.11 16.01
CA TYR A 56 10.66 -49.95 16.17
C TYR A 56 9.95 -48.72 15.60
N TYR A 57 10.39 -47.53 15.99
CA TYR A 57 9.76 -46.28 15.58
C TYR A 57 10.68 -45.47 14.68
N ARG A 58 10.10 -44.77 13.70
CA ARG A 58 10.79 -43.71 12.96
C ARG A 58 10.02 -42.41 13.09
N TYR A 59 10.74 -41.32 12.87
CA TYR A 59 10.24 -39.95 12.94
C TYR A 59 10.57 -39.24 11.63
N PHE A 60 9.94 -38.10 11.42
CA PHE A 60 10.32 -37.15 10.40
C PHE A 60 11.77 -36.69 10.63
N ASN A 61 12.53 -36.58 9.55
CA ASN A 61 13.90 -36.07 9.55
C ASN A 61 13.95 -34.79 8.71
N LEU A 62 14.65 -33.77 9.21
CA LEU A 62 14.90 -32.51 8.52
C LEU A 62 15.59 -32.71 7.16
N SER A 63 16.39 -33.77 7.01
CA SER A 63 17.01 -34.13 5.74
C SER A 63 15.97 -34.35 4.63
N TYR A 64 14.72 -34.68 4.94
CA TYR A 64 13.68 -34.83 3.93
C TYR A 64 13.31 -33.50 3.25
N LEU A 65 13.59 -32.35 3.86
CA LEU A 65 13.39 -31.03 3.26
C LEU A 65 14.58 -30.56 2.42
N GLN A 66 15.65 -31.36 2.31
CA GLN A 66 16.87 -31.00 1.59
C GLN A 66 17.33 -32.14 0.69
N VAL A 67 17.92 -31.83 -0.45
CA VAL A 67 18.65 -32.80 -1.27
C VAL A 67 20.12 -32.43 -1.27
N THR A 68 20.98 -33.42 -1.07
CA THR A 68 22.43 -33.23 -1.22
C THR A 68 22.81 -33.64 -2.63
N LEU A 69 23.39 -32.71 -3.39
CA LEU A 69 23.91 -32.95 -4.73
C LEU A 69 25.19 -33.80 -4.66
N LYS A 70 25.61 -34.33 -5.82
CA LYS A 70 26.86 -35.12 -5.93
C LYS A 70 28.09 -34.32 -5.48
N ASP A 71 27.99 -33.01 -5.59
CA ASP A 71 29.04 -32.03 -5.35
C ASP A 71 29.09 -31.62 -3.86
N GLY A 72 28.20 -32.19 -3.03
CA GLY A 72 28.09 -31.93 -1.59
C GLY A 72 27.16 -30.77 -1.22
N GLU A 73 26.73 -29.96 -2.19
CA GLU A 73 25.80 -28.85 -1.97
C GLU A 73 24.41 -29.33 -1.52
N LYS A 74 23.81 -28.63 -0.56
CA LYS A 74 22.46 -28.92 -0.05
C LYS A 74 21.45 -27.94 -0.63
N LEU A 75 20.57 -28.44 -1.49
CA LEU A 75 19.44 -27.68 -2.01
C LEU A 75 18.18 -27.93 -1.19
N LYS A 76 17.46 -26.85 -0.89
CA LYS A 76 16.20 -26.91 -0.15
C LYS A 76 15.05 -27.33 -1.07
N ARG A 77 14.21 -28.25 -0.59
CA ARG A 77 12.98 -28.66 -1.27
C ARG A 77 11.86 -27.69 -0.92
N ASP A 78 11.86 -26.50 -1.52
CA ASP A 78 10.92 -25.41 -1.20
C ASP A 78 9.45 -25.73 -1.47
N PHE A 79 9.08 -26.93 -1.94
CA PHE A 79 7.70 -27.36 -2.14
C PHE A 79 7.11 -28.18 -0.98
N LEU A 80 7.93 -28.69 -0.06
CA LEU A 80 7.46 -29.52 1.07
C LEU A 80 7.20 -28.69 2.32
N MET A 81 6.22 -29.09 3.11
CA MET A 81 5.97 -28.53 4.44
C MET A 81 5.53 -29.62 5.41
N TYR A 82 5.95 -29.49 6.66
CA TYR A 82 5.52 -30.35 7.75
C TYR A 82 4.25 -29.80 8.39
N SER A 83 3.28 -30.68 8.64
CA SER A 83 2.08 -30.40 9.43
C SER A 83 2.28 -30.92 10.84
N GLU A 84 2.32 -30.02 11.82
CA GLU A 84 2.48 -30.40 13.22
C GLU A 84 1.22 -31.07 13.77
N SER A 85 0.03 -30.59 13.41
CA SER A 85 -1.24 -31.18 13.86
C SER A 85 -1.38 -32.65 13.49
N LYS A 86 -0.97 -33.05 12.28
CA LYS A 86 -1.06 -34.43 11.79
C LYS A 86 0.25 -35.23 11.87
N GLY A 87 1.38 -34.57 12.06
CA GLY A 87 2.70 -35.20 12.04
C GLY A 87 3.05 -35.84 10.69
N VAL A 88 2.70 -35.17 9.60
CA VAL A 88 2.87 -35.63 8.20
C VAL A 88 3.48 -34.52 7.36
N ILE A 89 3.95 -34.83 6.14
CA ILE A 89 4.37 -33.81 5.17
C ILE A 89 3.40 -33.67 4.01
N PHE A 90 3.23 -32.43 3.56
CA PHE A 90 2.48 -32.06 2.37
C PHE A 90 3.40 -31.43 1.34
N CYS A 91 3.00 -31.51 0.07
CA CYS A 91 3.58 -30.75 -1.02
C CYS A 91 2.65 -29.58 -1.34
N CYS A 92 3.08 -28.35 -1.07
CA CYS A 92 2.23 -27.15 -1.16
C CYS A 92 1.58 -26.97 -2.55
N PRO A 93 2.32 -26.99 -3.67
CA PRO A 93 1.70 -26.88 -4.99
C PRO A 93 0.69 -28.00 -5.27
N CYS A 94 0.98 -29.22 -4.80
CA CYS A 94 0.10 -30.36 -5.03
C CYS A 94 -1.17 -30.32 -4.16
N LEU A 95 -1.05 -29.82 -2.93
CA LEU A 95 -2.17 -29.56 -2.02
C LEU A 95 -3.08 -28.46 -2.59
N LEU A 96 -2.50 -27.35 -3.09
CA LEU A 96 -3.24 -26.21 -3.61
C LEU A 96 -3.96 -26.50 -4.94
N PHE A 97 -3.26 -27.08 -5.91
CA PHE A 97 -3.77 -27.24 -7.28
C PHE A 97 -4.22 -28.66 -7.63
N GLY A 98 -4.27 -29.52 -6.61
CA GLY A 98 -4.83 -30.86 -6.67
C GLY A 98 -3.87 -31.92 -7.21
N ASN A 99 -3.80 -33.04 -6.49
CA ASN A 99 -3.16 -34.28 -6.89
C ASN A 99 -3.83 -35.44 -6.12
N LYS A 100 -3.85 -36.67 -6.68
CA LYS A 100 -4.34 -37.87 -5.98
C LYS A 100 -3.29 -38.47 -5.03
N SER A 101 -2.07 -37.94 -5.02
CA SER A 101 -0.98 -38.41 -4.17
C SER A 101 -1.24 -38.12 -2.69
N ALA A 102 -0.73 -38.97 -1.79
CA ALA A 102 -0.76 -38.73 -0.35
C ALA A 102 -0.21 -37.36 0.06
N PHE A 103 0.79 -36.82 -0.65
CA PHE A 103 1.36 -35.48 -0.41
C PHE A 103 0.37 -34.31 -0.62
N ALA A 104 -0.78 -34.55 -1.23
CA ALA A 104 -1.77 -33.52 -1.57
C ALA A 104 -3.11 -33.67 -0.84
N THR A 105 -3.39 -34.83 -0.27
CA THR A 105 -4.71 -35.15 0.31
C THR A 105 -4.62 -35.40 1.80
N THR A 106 -4.02 -36.53 2.20
CA THR A 106 -3.99 -36.99 3.59
C THR A 106 -2.68 -36.65 4.31
N GLY A 107 -1.62 -36.35 3.57
CA GLY A 107 -0.27 -36.15 4.05
C GLY A 107 0.56 -37.44 4.04
N PHE A 108 1.84 -37.31 3.72
CA PHE A 108 2.77 -38.44 3.67
C PHE A 108 3.46 -38.65 5.02
N SER A 109 3.55 -39.91 5.48
CA SER A 109 4.29 -40.25 6.72
C SER A 109 5.01 -41.61 6.68
N ASN A 110 5.25 -42.18 5.49
CA ASN A 110 6.04 -43.41 5.41
C ASN A 110 7.54 -43.11 5.45
N TRP A 111 8.09 -42.89 6.65
CA TRP A 111 9.51 -42.58 6.89
C TRP A 111 10.47 -43.70 6.50
N LYS A 112 10.00 -44.95 6.33
CA LYS A 112 10.83 -46.05 5.83
C LYS A 112 11.25 -45.83 4.37
N LYS A 113 10.36 -45.24 3.57
CA LYS A 113 10.56 -44.98 2.13
C LYS A 113 10.49 -43.49 1.79
N ALA A 114 10.80 -42.61 2.74
CA ALA A 114 10.61 -41.17 2.56
C ALA A 114 11.39 -40.64 1.36
N GLU A 115 12.70 -40.93 1.27
CA GLU A 115 13.55 -40.42 0.20
C GLU A 115 13.12 -40.93 -1.18
N GLU A 116 12.90 -42.24 -1.32
CA GLU A 116 12.38 -42.88 -2.54
C GLU A 116 11.07 -42.22 -2.99
N ARG A 117 10.07 -42.12 -2.10
CA ARG A 117 8.74 -41.59 -2.44
C ARG A 117 8.73 -40.09 -2.68
N ILE A 118 9.57 -39.32 -1.99
CA ILE A 118 9.73 -37.88 -2.25
C ILE A 118 10.34 -37.69 -3.64
N LEU A 119 11.38 -38.45 -3.98
CA LEU A 119 12.03 -38.36 -5.30
C LEU A 119 11.08 -38.75 -6.43
N GLU A 120 10.34 -39.86 -6.28
CA GLU A 120 9.28 -40.27 -7.22
C GLU A 120 8.21 -39.17 -7.38
N HIS A 121 7.77 -38.57 -6.27
CA HIS A 121 6.79 -37.49 -6.29
C HIS A 121 7.30 -36.26 -7.04
N THR A 122 8.53 -35.82 -6.75
CA THR A 122 9.18 -34.68 -7.42
C THR A 122 9.33 -34.91 -8.93
N ASN A 123 9.58 -36.16 -9.34
CA ASN A 123 9.71 -36.52 -10.75
C ASN A 123 8.37 -36.75 -11.46
N SER A 124 7.25 -36.75 -10.74
CA SER A 124 5.93 -36.93 -11.33
C SER A 124 5.51 -35.74 -12.20
N SER A 125 4.90 -36.02 -13.36
CA SER A 125 4.36 -34.98 -14.26
C SER A 125 3.33 -34.09 -13.58
N LYS A 126 2.52 -34.66 -12.68
CA LYS A 126 1.50 -33.93 -11.94
C LYS A 126 2.09 -32.90 -10.98
N HIS A 127 3.16 -33.26 -10.25
CA HIS A 127 3.87 -32.31 -9.40
C HIS A 127 4.44 -31.14 -10.21
N ARG A 128 5.14 -31.44 -11.31
CA ARG A 128 5.70 -30.40 -12.21
C ARG A 128 4.62 -29.47 -12.76
N SER A 129 3.50 -30.03 -13.21
CA SER A 129 2.36 -29.23 -13.69
C SER A 129 1.82 -28.31 -12.60
N ASN A 130 1.70 -28.78 -11.35
CA ASN A 130 1.21 -27.95 -10.25
C ASN A 130 2.18 -26.86 -9.83
N ILE A 131 3.50 -27.12 -9.87
CA ILE A 131 4.53 -26.09 -9.68
C ILE A 131 4.40 -24.98 -10.73
N LEU A 132 4.26 -25.36 -12.00
CA LEU A 132 4.09 -24.39 -13.09
C LEU A 132 2.81 -23.57 -12.91
N LYS A 133 1.68 -24.21 -12.59
CA LYS A 133 0.41 -23.52 -12.30
C LYS A 133 0.54 -22.49 -11.17
N MET A 134 1.21 -22.87 -10.08
CA MET A 134 1.44 -21.98 -8.95
C MET A 134 2.28 -20.76 -9.37
N LYS A 135 3.37 -20.99 -10.11
CA LYS A 135 4.27 -19.93 -10.59
C LYS A 135 3.59 -19.00 -11.59
N ASP A 136 2.84 -19.55 -12.55
CA ASP A 136 2.11 -18.76 -13.54
C ASP A 136 1.00 -17.91 -12.91
N ARG A 137 0.29 -18.48 -11.93
CA ARG A 137 -0.73 -17.77 -11.17
C ARG A 137 -0.14 -16.62 -10.36
N GLY A 138 0.96 -16.86 -9.63
CA GLY A 138 1.70 -15.83 -8.90
C GLY A 138 2.24 -14.71 -9.81
N ASN A 139 2.83 -15.07 -10.96
CA ASN A 139 3.32 -14.09 -11.94
C ASN A 139 2.19 -13.23 -12.54
N THR A 140 1.05 -13.86 -12.88
CA THR A 140 -0.09 -13.14 -13.47
C THR A 140 -0.68 -12.15 -12.48
N LEU A 141 -0.92 -12.60 -11.24
CA LEU A 141 -1.45 -11.75 -10.18
C LEU A 141 -0.47 -10.64 -9.78
N GLY A 142 0.82 -10.97 -9.61
CA GLY A 142 1.85 -9.99 -9.30
C GLY A 142 2.01 -8.94 -10.40
N ARG A 143 1.83 -9.29 -11.68
CA ARG A 143 1.79 -8.30 -12.77
C ARG A 143 0.58 -7.37 -12.67
N ILE A 144 -0.59 -7.92 -12.37
CA ILE A 144 -1.83 -7.15 -12.21
C ILE A 144 -1.70 -6.17 -11.04
N GLU A 145 -1.24 -6.62 -9.87
CA GLU A 145 -1.02 -5.76 -8.70
C GLU A 145 -0.02 -4.63 -9.02
N ASN A 146 1.13 -4.95 -9.63
CA ASN A 146 2.11 -3.95 -10.02
C ASN A 146 1.56 -2.94 -11.03
N ASN A 147 0.72 -3.38 -11.97
CA ASN A 147 0.09 -2.48 -12.94
C ASN A 147 -0.90 -1.52 -12.26
N HIS A 148 -1.70 -2.00 -11.31
CA HIS A 148 -2.62 -1.15 -10.55
C HIS A 148 -1.87 -0.13 -9.69
N VAL A 149 -0.81 -0.55 -8.98
CA VAL A 149 0.03 0.34 -8.18
C VAL A 149 0.64 1.43 -9.07
N ARG A 150 1.21 1.06 -10.21
CA ARG A 150 1.77 2.02 -11.18
C ARG A 150 0.72 3.00 -11.70
N GLN A 151 -0.48 2.54 -12.02
CA GLN A 151 -1.57 3.43 -12.47
C GLN A 151 -1.95 4.45 -11.39
N VAL A 152 -2.06 4.02 -10.14
CA VAL A 152 -2.33 4.91 -9.00
C VAL A 152 -1.20 5.92 -8.81
N GLU A 153 0.06 5.50 -8.90
CA GLU A 153 1.22 6.40 -8.78
C GLU A 153 1.25 7.47 -9.90
N VAL A 154 0.93 7.08 -11.14
CA VAL A 154 0.83 8.01 -12.27
C VAL A 154 -0.29 9.02 -12.04
N GLN A 155 -1.48 8.58 -11.63
CA GLN A 155 -2.59 9.49 -11.33
C GLN A 155 -2.28 10.42 -10.14
N HIS A 156 -1.67 9.89 -9.08
CA HIS A 156 -1.27 10.66 -7.92
C HIS A 156 -0.26 11.75 -8.30
N THR A 157 0.75 11.40 -9.11
CA THR A 157 1.74 12.34 -9.63
C THR A 157 1.10 13.40 -10.53
N TYR A 158 0.15 13.02 -11.38
CA TYR A 158 -0.62 13.94 -12.20
C TYR A 158 -1.35 14.98 -11.34
N TRP A 159 -2.14 14.55 -10.35
CA TRP A 159 -2.91 15.47 -9.51
C TRP A 159 -2.04 16.35 -8.62
N ILE A 160 -0.93 15.84 -8.08
CA ILE A 160 0.06 16.66 -7.36
C ILE A 160 0.58 17.80 -8.25
N ASN A 161 0.86 17.51 -9.51
CA ASN A 161 1.36 18.52 -10.45
C ASN A 161 0.31 19.59 -10.75
N VAL A 162 -0.97 19.23 -10.89
CA VAL A 162 -2.07 20.21 -11.00
C VAL A 162 -2.14 21.08 -9.74
N LEU A 163 -2.17 20.45 -8.56
CA LEU A 163 -2.32 21.14 -7.29
C LEU A 163 -1.16 22.12 -7.00
N LYS A 164 0.08 21.77 -7.36
CA LYS A 164 1.23 22.68 -7.21
C LYS A 164 1.00 24.03 -7.90
N ARG A 165 0.44 24.02 -9.10
CA ARG A 165 0.15 25.24 -9.90
C ARG A 165 -1.02 26.02 -9.30
N VAL A 166 -2.10 25.32 -8.94
CA VAL A 166 -3.25 25.92 -8.24
C VAL A 166 -2.80 26.61 -6.96
N VAL A 167 -2.05 25.93 -6.10
CA VAL A 167 -1.52 26.48 -4.85
C VAL A 167 -0.60 27.69 -5.10
N ALA A 168 0.23 27.64 -6.15
CA ALA A 168 1.08 28.78 -6.50
C ALA A 168 0.26 30.03 -6.84
N VAL A 169 -0.81 29.89 -7.62
CA VAL A 169 -1.73 31.00 -7.93
C VAL A 169 -2.45 31.48 -6.65
N VAL A 170 -3.01 30.54 -5.87
CA VAL A 170 -3.75 30.86 -4.64
C VAL A 170 -2.87 31.59 -3.63
N LYS A 171 -1.58 31.27 -3.55
CA LYS A 171 -0.63 31.99 -2.71
C LYS A 171 -0.29 33.37 -3.27
N SER A 172 -0.14 33.48 -4.59
CA SER A 172 0.36 34.69 -5.25
C SER A 172 -0.64 35.84 -5.24
N LEU A 173 -1.92 35.58 -5.51
CA LEU A 173 -2.95 36.62 -5.56
C LEU A 173 -3.08 37.42 -4.23
N PRO A 174 -3.32 36.80 -3.07
CA PRO A 174 -3.49 37.52 -1.81
C PRO A 174 -2.20 38.16 -1.33
N SER A 175 -1.03 37.58 -1.67
CA SER A 175 0.28 38.19 -1.34
C SER A 175 0.49 39.56 -2.00
N ARG A 176 -0.33 39.89 -3.01
CA ARG A 176 -0.33 41.19 -3.71
C ARG A 176 -1.67 41.93 -3.60
N GLY A 177 -2.57 41.48 -2.72
CA GLY A 177 -3.90 42.09 -2.55
C GLY A 177 -4.82 41.93 -3.76
N LEU A 178 -4.59 40.94 -4.63
CA LEU A 178 -5.43 40.71 -5.81
C LEU A 178 -6.65 39.86 -5.46
N ALA A 179 -7.82 40.28 -5.94
CA ALA A 179 -9.06 39.51 -5.81
C ALA A 179 -8.99 38.21 -6.63
N PHE A 180 -9.65 37.14 -6.17
CA PHE A 180 -9.66 35.85 -6.87
C PHE A 180 -10.78 35.76 -7.92
N ARG A 181 -11.95 36.30 -7.57
CA ARG A 181 -13.21 36.05 -8.28
C ARG A 181 -13.44 37.05 -9.41
N GLY A 182 -14.16 36.59 -10.43
CA GLY A 182 -14.73 37.42 -11.49
C GLY A 182 -16.24 37.15 -11.60
N THR A 183 -16.88 37.71 -12.63
CA THR A 183 -18.32 37.48 -12.88
C THR A 183 -18.60 36.16 -13.61
N ALA A 184 -17.59 35.58 -14.27
CA ALA A 184 -17.65 34.27 -14.90
C ALA A 184 -16.77 33.25 -14.15
N SER A 185 -17.08 31.96 -14.34
CA SER A 185 -16.34 30.83 -13.73
C SER A 185 -15.85 29.82 -14.77
N LYS A 186 -15.63 30.27 -16.01
CA LYS A 186 -15.26 29.43 -17.15
C LYS A 186 -13.89 29.83 -17.69
N ILE A 187 -13.08 28.84 -18.06
CA ILE A 187 -11.84 29.06 -18.82
C ILE A 187 -12.19 29.61 -20.21
N GLY A 188 -11.45 30.61 -20.68
CA GLY A 188 -11.58 31.30 -21.95
C GLY A 188 -12.50 32.52 -21.92
N CYS A 189 -12.99 32.94 -20.76
CA CYS A 189 -13.85 34.12 -20.62
C CYS A 189 -13.09 35.31 -20.04
N ASN A 190 -13.15 36.48 -20.68
CA ASN A 190 -12.48 37.70 -20.21
C ASN A 190 -12.83 38.12 -18.76
N ASN A 191 -13.97 37.66 -18.25
CA ASN A 191 -14.46 38.02 -16.91
C ASN A 191 -14.33 36.87 -15.89
N ASN A 192 -13.48 35.86 -16.14
CA ASN A 192 -13.34 34.65 -15.31
C ASN A 192 -12.59 34.84 -13.98
N GLY A 193 -12.16 36.06 -13.67
CA GLY A 193 -11.49 36.44 -12.43
C GLY A 193 -9.99 36.14 -12.44
N ASN A 194 -9.23 36.78 -11.55
CA ASN A 194 -7.76 36.70 -11.59
C ASN A 194 -7.23 35.28 -11.31
N PHE A 195 -7.99 34.44 -10.61
CA PHE A 195 -7.58 33.05 -10.37
C PHE A 195 -7.54 32.23 -11.67
N LEU A 196 -8.61 32.28 -12.46
CA LEU A 196 -8.67 31.53 -13.73
C LEU A 196 -7.77 32.18 -14.78
N MET A 197 -7.74 33.52 -14.85
CA MET A 197 -6.82 34.25 -15.72
C MET A 197 -5.35 33.89 -15.44
N ALA A 198 -4.94 33.79 -14.17
CA ALA A 198 -3.56 33.41 -13.84
C ALA A 198 -3.23 31.96 -14.22
N LEU A 199 -4.21 31.04 -14.14
CA LEU A 199 -4.03 29.67 -14.62
C LEU A 199 -3.90 29.61 -16.15
N GLU A 200 -4.67 30.43 -16.86
CA GLU A 200 -4.58 30.57 -18.33
C GLU A 200 -3.21 31.11 -18.74
N LEU A 201 -2.73 32.16 -18.06
CA LEU A 201 -1.40 32.72 -18.30
C LEU A 201 -0.30 31.68 -18.04
N LEU A 202 -0.40 30.89 -16.96
CA LEU A 202 0.56 29.82 -16.70
C LEU A 202 0.51 28.74 -17.78
N ALA A 203 -0.66 28.43 -18.31
CA ALA A 203 -0.85 27.40 -19.34
C ALA A 203 -0.16 27.78 -20.66
N GLU A 204 0.02 29.06 -20.97
CA GLU A 204 0.79 29.51 -22.15
C GLU A 204 2.24 28.98 -22.15
N PHE A 205 2.82 28.79 -20.97
CA PHE A 205 4.21 28.35 -20.80
C PHE A 205 4.33 26.93 -20.25
N ASP A 206 3.20 26.31 -19.88
CA ASP A 206 3.15 25.03 -19.20
C ASP A 206 2.25 24.05 -19.97
N PRO A 207 2.84 23.23 -20.87
CA PRO A 207 2.08 22.31 -21.71
C PRO A 207 1.23 21.31 -20.90
N PHE A 208 1.70 20.94 -19.71
CA PHE A 208 0.96 20.06 -18.82
C PHE A 208 -0.32 20.74 -18.32
N LEU A 209 -0.21 21.99 -17.88
CA LEU A 209 -1.38 22.75 -17.43
C LEU A 209 -2.32 23.07 -18.60
N SER A 210 -1.80 23.42 -19.78
CA SER A 210 -2.62 23.64 -20.99
C SER A 210 -3.49 22.43 -21.29
N ASN A 211 -2.89 21.24 -21.38
CA ASN A 211 -3.63 20.00 -21.63
C ASN A 211 -4.66 19.70 -20.51
N HIS A 212 -4.33 20.02 -19.25
CA HIS A 212 -5.28 19.90 -18.14
C HIS A 212 -6.48 20.83 -18.30
N LEU A 213 -6.26 22.10 -18.64
CA LEU A 213 -7.33 23.09 -18.83
C LEU A 213 -8.20 22.77 -20.06
N GLU A 214 -7.61 22.26 -21.14
CA GLU A 214 -8.37 21.81 -22.31
C GLU A 214 -9.28 20.63 -21.96
N THR A 215 -8.77 19.66 -21.20
CA THR A 215 -9.51 18.45 -20.87
C THR A 215 -10.54 18.66 -19.75
N TYR A 216 -10.18 19.45 -18.73
CA TYR A 216 -10.92 19.56 -17.46
C TYR A 216 -11.25 20.99 -17.03
N GLY A 217 -10.94 21.99 -17.86
CA GLY A 217 -11.14 23.40 -17.51
C GLY A 217 -12.60 23.81 -17.45
N ASN A 218 -13.45 23.17 -18.27
CA ASN A 218 -14.89 23.45 -18.36
C ASN A 218 -15.73 22.16 -18.34
N PRO A 219 -15.63 21.32 -17.29
CA PRO A 219 -16.14 19.94 -17.33
C PRO A 219 -17.67 19.84 -17.14
N GLY A 220 -18.37 20.94 -16.92
CA GLY A 220 -19.81 20.93 -16.62
C GLY A 220 -20.13 20.48 -15.19
N LYS A 221 -21.41 20.15 -14.93
CA LYS A 221 -21.88 19.74 -13.59
C LYS A 221 -21.56 18.27 -13.30
N GLY A 222 -21.35 17.94 -12.02
CA GLY A 222 -21.14 16.56 -11.55
C GLY A 222 -19.70 16.04 -11.67
N ASN A 223 -18.76 16.87 -12.14
CA ASN A 223 -17.35 16.52 -12.28
C ASN A 223 -16.49 17.15 -11.18
N THR A 224 -15.52 16.39 -10.70
CA THR A 224 -14.52 16.87 -9.73
C THR A 224 -13.55 17.80 -10.43
N SER A 225 -13.40 19.03 -9.93
CA SER A 225 -12.47 20.03 -10.49
C SER A 225 -11.71 20.74 -9.38
N TYR A 226 -10.38 20.66 -9.43
CA TYR A 226 -9.48 21.32 -8.49
C TYR A 226 -9.24 22.81 -8.78
N ILE A 227 -9.74 23.30 -9.91
CA ILE A 227 -9.73 24.73 -10.28
C ILE A 227 -11.08 25.41 -10.01
N SER A 228 -12.03 24.69 -9.40
CA SER A 228 -13.33 25.23 -9.06
C SER A 228 -13.25 26.20 -7.87
N TYR A 229 -14.22 27.11 -7.83
CA TYR A 229 -14.45 28.04 -6.72
C TYR A 229 -14.34 27.37 -5.35
N ASN A 230 -15.11 26.30 -5.15
CA ASN A 230 -15.17 25.60 -3.86
C ASN A 230 -13.82 25.01 -3.42
N VAL A 231 -12.96 24.64 -4.37
CA VAL A 231 -11.66 24.03 -4.05
C VAL A 231 -10.62 25.09 -3.71
N TYR A 232 -10.50 26.17 -4.49
CA TYR A 232 -9.53 27.20 -4.15
C TYR A 232 -9.89 27.95 -2.86
N GLU A 233 -11.18 28.10 -2.53
CA GLU A 233 -11.61 28.64 -1.22
C GLU A 233 -11.18 27.74 -0.05
N GLN A 234 -11.17 26.41 -0.23
CA GLN A 234 -10.60 25.51 0.79
C GLN A 234 -9.10 25.74 0.95
N PHE A 235 -8.35 25.94 -0.13
CA PHE A 235 -6.94 26.29 -0.06
C PHE A 235 -6.73 27.62 0.66
N ILE A 236 -7.53 28.65 0.35
CA ILE A 236 -7.51 29.94 1.05
C ILE A 236 -7.75 29.74 2.55
N SER A 237 -8.75 28.96 2.94
CA SER A 237 -9.07 28.69 4.34
C SER A 237 -7.92 27.99 5.08
N ILE A 238 -7.30 26.97 4.46
CA ILE A 238 -6.14 26.26 5.03
C ILE A 238 -4.96 27.21 5.21
N MET A 239 -4.63 28.00 4.18
CA MET A 239 -3.51 28.95 4.23
C MET A 239 -3.76 30.06 5.24
N SER A 240 -4.97 30.62 5.26
CA SER A 240 -5.39 31.66 6.20
C SER A 240 -5.23 31.18 7.65
N ARG A 241 -5.71 29.97 7.96
CA ARG A 241 -5.54 29.37 9.29
C ARG A 241 -4.07 29.19 9.66
N GLN A 242 -3.22 28.80 8.72
CA GLN A 242 -1.79 28.65 8.98
C GLN A 242 -1.09 30.00 9.23
N VAL A 243 -1.45 31.03 8.45
CA VAL A 243 -0.96 32.40 8.64
C VAL A 243 -1.40 32.93 10.01
N LEU A 244 -2.68 32.80 10.35
CA LEU A 244 -3.23 33.22 11.64
C LEU A 244 -2.54 32.52 12.81
N ASN A 245 -2.36 31.20 12.73
CA ASN A 245 -1.64 30.45 13.75
C ASN A 245 -0.20 30.95 13.91
N THR A 246 0.49 31.26 12.81
CA THR A 246 1.86 31.80 12.85
C THR A 246 1.89 33.15 13.55
N ILE A 247 1.00 34.07 13.19
CA ILE A 247 0.87 35.39 13.83
C ILE A 247 0.60 35.24 15.33
N ILE A 248 -0.32 34.35 15.73
CA ILE A 248 -0.64 34.10 17.14
C ILE A 248 0.60 33.61 17.91
N GLN A 249 1.39 32.71 17.32
CA GLN A 249 2.61 32.23 17.97
C GLN A 249 3.68 33.32 18.10
N GLU A 250 3.85 34.15 17.06
CA GLU A 250 4.77 35.30 17.09
C GLU A 250 4.38 36.30 18.17
N VAL A 251 3.08 36.63 18.28
CA VAL A 251 2.56 37.54 19.31
C VAL A 251 2.74 36.95 20.72
N LYS A 252 2.44 35.67 20.93
CA LYS A 252 2.63 34.99 22.22
C LYS A 252 4.10 34.93 22.67
N ALA A 253 5.02 34.85 21.72
CA ALA A 253 6.45 34.86 22.00
C ALA A 253 6.99 36.27 22.28
N SER A 254 6.31 37.32 21.80
CA SER A 254 6.72 38.69 22.03
C SER A 254 6.51 39.10 23.49
N ARG A 255 7.48 39.83 24.04
CA ARG A 255 7.37 40.45 25.37
C ARG A 255 6.35 41.61 25.38
N TYR A 256 6.25 42.33 24.27
CA TYR A 256 5.39 43.51 24.15
C TYR A 256 4.59 43.45 22.85
N PHE A 257 3.29 43.69 22.94
CA PHE A 257 2.41 43.85 21.79
C PHE A 257 1.38 44.93 22.08
N SER A 258 0.84 45.53 21.03
CA SER A 258 -0.29 46.45 21.09
C SER A 258 -1.33 46.04 20.06
N ILE A 259 -2.59 46.30 20.38
CA ILE A 259 -3.72 46.11 19.46
C ILE A 259 -4.35 47.48 19.24
N SER A 260 -4.41 47.90 17.97
CA SER A 260 -5.19 49.06 17.54
C SER A 260 -6.48 48.55 16.94
N VAL A 261 -7.60 49.16 17.33
CA VAL A 261 -8.93 48.82 16.83
C VAL A 261 -9.52 50.08 16.23
N ASP A 262 -9.90 50.02 14.96
CA ASP A 262 -10.53 51.13 14.26
C ASP A 262 -11.88 50.68 13.70
N SER A 263 -12.91 51.51 13.87
CA SER A 263 -14.27 51.22 13.45
C SER A 263 -14.81 52.37 12.62
N THR A 264 -15.25 52.06 11.41
CA THR A 264 -15.81 53.05 10.48
C THR A 264 -17.12 52.52 9.88
N PRO A 265 -18.21 53.32 9.86
CA PRO A 265 -19.45 52.91 9.22
C PRO A 265 -19.30 52.90 7.71
N ASP A 266 -19.76 51.83 7.06
CA ASP A 266 -19.78 51.74 5.59
C ASP A 266 -20.97 52.51 4.97
N ILE A 267 -21.08 52.47 3.64
CA ILE A 267 -22.15 53.14 2.88
C ILE A 267 -23.57 52.65 3.25
N SER A 268 -23.68 51.48 3.88
CA SER A 268 -24.95 50.91 4.35
C SER A 268 -25.19 51.19 5.83
N HIS A 269 -24.39 52.07 6.45
CA HIS A 269 -24.39 52.36 7.88
C HIS A 269 -24.12 51.14 8.76
N ILE A 270 -23.36 50.17 8.26
CA ILE A 270 -22.89 49.03 9.04
C ILE A 270 -21.46 49.31 9.49
N ASP A 271 -21.21 49.19 10.80
CA ASP A 271 -19.86 49.37 11.35
C ASP A 271 -18.92 48.26 10.87
N GLN A 272 -17.86 48.67 10.17
CA GLN A 272 -16.74 47.80 9.80
C GLN A 272 -15.64 47.94 10.85
N LEU A 273 -15.25 46.83 11.45
CA LEU A 273 -14.23 46.78 12.50
C LEU A 273 -12.93 46.21 11.96
N SER A 274 -11.83 46.95 12.14
CA SER A 274 -10.49 46.51 11.78
C SER A 274 -9.62 46.36 13.02
N PHE A 275 -8.79 45.32 13.03
CA PHE A 275 -7.79 45.06 14.06
C PHE A 275 -6.41 45.16 13.44
N CYS A 276 -5.51 45.87 14.12
CA CYS A 276 -4.10 45.93 13.77
C CYS A 276 -3.28 45.49 14.99
N VAL A 277 -2.50 44.43 14.83
CA VAL A 277 -1.64 43.90 15.90
C VAL A 277 -0.20 44.30 15.59
N ARG A 278 0.45 44.96 16.55
CA ARG A 278 1.88 45.32 16.49
C ARG A 278 2.66 44.63 17.59
N TYR A 279 3.83 44.09 17.29
CA TYR A 279 4.71 43.42 18.26
C TYR A 279 6.17 43.57 17.87
N ILE A 280 7.07 43.33 18.82
CA ILE A 280 8.51 43.27 18.57
C ILE A 280 8.90 41.82 18.27
N ASN A 281 9.49 41.57 17.10
CA ASN A 281 9.95 40.23 16.74
C ASN A 281 11.21 39.83 17.54
N ASN A 282 11.66 38.59 17.36
CA ASN A 282 12.84 38.06 18.05
C ASN A 282 14.16 38.78 17.68
N LYS A 283 14.16 39.59 16.63
CA LYS A 283 15.31 40.43 16.21
C LYS A 283 15.25 41.84 16.80
N GLY A 284 14.21 42.18 17.57
CA GLY A 284 14.00 43.53 18.10
C GLY A 284 13.34 44.49 17.12
N GLU A 285 12.79 44.00 16.00
CA GLU A 285 12.17 44.85 14.96
C GLU A 285 10.65 44.92 15.16
N PRO A 286 10.02 46.09 14.95
CA PRO A 286 8.57 46.21 14.98
C PRO A 286 7.93 45.52 13.77
N VAL A 287 6.89 44.72 14.03
CA VAL A 287 6.09 44.03 13.02
C VAL A 287 4.62 44.42 13.18
N GLU A 288 3.94 44.61 12.05
CA GLU A 288 2.51 44.96 11.96
C GLU A 288 1.75 43.88 11.19
N ARG A 289 0.59 43.47 11.70
CA ARG A 289 -0.30 42.47 11.10
C ARG A 289 -1.74 42.97 11.11
N PHE A 290 -2.45 42.69 10.02
CA PHE A 290 -3.87 42.99 9.78
C PHE A 290 -4.66 41.68 9.67
#